data_AF-A0A922Y4X5-F1
#
_entry.id   AF-A0A922Y4X5-F1
#
_cell.length_a   1.000
_cell.length_b   1.000
_cell.length_c   1.000
_cell.angle_alpha   90.00
_cell.angle_beta   90.00
_cell.angle_gamma   90.00
#
_symmetry.space_group_name_H-M   'P 1'
#
loop_
_entity.id
_entity.type
_entity.pdbx_description
1 polymer ?
#
loop_
_entity_poly.entity_id
_entity_poly.type
_entity_poly.pdbx_seq_one_letter_code
_entity_poly.pdbx_strand_id
1 'polypeptide(L)'
;MNAAAIIIGMVAAVVLLLVVGNALASYRRLRRAEFIRRYSWPRGLLDKLAHHHPGFTRKETALVSEGLRQFFLAYLNSGRREVAMPSQVADDLWHEFILYTRDYGRFCNQAFGRFLHHTPAIVLREGARRDNSALRRVWWQCCRDENIDPARPTRLPLLFALDTKLKIADGFVYTPDCEALRRKGDRGTQCGGDFSSSSVDGSTDGFGGNDSSSGDSSSDSGGGDSGGGDGGGCGGGGGD
;
A
#
# COMPACT_ATOMS: atom_id res chain seq x y z
N MET A 1 -48.15 15.65 -10.79
CA MET A 1 -47.13 15.48 -9.72
C MET A 1 -46.47 16.83 -9.48
N ASN A 2 -46.32 17.27 -8.23
CA ASN A 2 -45.68 18.56 -7.95
C ASN A 2 -44.16 18.46 -8.16
N ALA A 3 -43.52 19.53 -8.64
CA ALA A 3 -42.08 19.55 -8.90
C ALA A 3 -41.26 19.18 -7.65
N ALA A 4 -41.76 19.52 -6.46
CA ALA A 4 -41.15 19.17 -5.18
C ALA A 4 -41.06 17.64 -4.96
N ALA A 5 -42.10 16.86 -5.26
CA ALA A 5 -42.04 15.40 -5.11
C ALA A 5 -41.05 14.75 -6.08
N ILE A 6 -40.91 15.29 -7.29
CA ILE A 6 -39.93 14.81 -8.28
C ILE A 6 -38.51 15.07 -7.76
N ILE A 7 -38.23 16.27 -7.25
CA ILE A 7 -36.92 16.63 -6.68
C ILE A 7 -36.59 15.75 -5.47
N ILE A 8 -37.53 15.57 -4.54
CA ILE A 8 -37.33 14.69 -3.36
C ILE A 8 -37.06 13.25 -3.80
N GLY A 9 -37.81 12.74 -4.78
CA GLY A 9 -37.59 11.40 -5.33
C GLY A 9 -36.21 11.22 -5.95
N MET A 10 -35.74 12.22 -6.73
CA MET A 10 -34.39 12.20 -7.32
C MET A 10 -33.30 12.23 -6.25
N VAL A 11 -33.42 13.12 -5.25
CA VAL A 11 -32.44 13.19 -4.15
C VAL A 11 -32.41 11.88 -3.36
N ALA A 12 -33.58 11.31 -3.03
CA ALA A 12 -33.65 10.03 -2.33
C ALA A 12 -33.01 8.89 -3.14
N ALA A 13 -33.23 8.86 -4.46
CA ALA A 13 -32.60 7.88 -5.34
C ALA A 13 -31.08 8.04 -5.39
N VAL A 14 -30.56 9.27 -5.49
CA VAL A 14 -29.11 9.55 -5.46
C VAL A 14 -28.50 9.14 -4.12
N VAL A 15 -29.12 9.50 -3.00
CA VAL A 15 -28.65 9.09 -1.67
C VAL A 15 -28.64 7.57 -1.54
N LEU A 16 -29.69 6.88 -1.99
CA LEU A 16 -29.76 5.43 -1.99
C LEU A 16 -28.63 4.79 -2.81
N LEU A 17 -28.37 5.30 -4.01
CA LEU A 17 -27.27 4.83 -4.87
C LEU A 17 -25.90 5.01 -4.20
N LEU A 18 -25.67 6.16 -3.56
CA LEU A 18 -24.42 6.40 -2.82
C LEU A 18 -24.27 5.45 -1.63
N VAL A 19 -25.32 5.23 -0.84
CA VAL A 19 -25.30 4.31 0.31
C VAL A 19 -25.04 2.88 -0.15
N VAL A 20 -25.76 2.40 -1.16
CA VAL A 20 -25.58 1.05 -1.73
C VAL A 20 -24.17 0.90 -2.32
N GLY A 21 -23.68 1.89 -3.05
CA GLY A 21 -22.33 1.90 -3.61
C GLY A 21 -21.25 1.78 -2.52
N ASN A 22 -21.36 2.59 -1.46
CA ASN A 22 -20.44 2.55 -0.31
C ASN A 22 -20.53 1.21 0.45
N ALA A 23 -21.72 0.65 0.64
CA ALA A 23 -21.91 -0.63 1.29
C ALA A 23 -21.26 -1.78 0.48
N LEU A 24 -21.45 -1.80 -0.85
CA LEU A 24 -20.83 -2.78 -1.74
C LEU A 24 -19.31 -2.65 -1.76
N ALA A 25 -18.77 -1.43 -1.80
CA ALA A 25 -17.34 -1.18 -1.72
C ALA A 25 -16.74 -1.67 -0.40
N SER A 26 -17.42 -1.37 0.71
CA SER A 26 -17.03 -1.80 2.06
C SER A 26 -17.05 -3.33 2.19
N TYR A 27 -18.11 -3.97 1.71
CA TYR A 27 -18.24 -5.43 1.70
C TYR A 27 -17.12 -6.10 0.88
N ARG A 28 -16.83 -5.58 -0.32
CA ARG A 28 -15.74 -6.06 -1.17
C ARG A 28 -14.38 -5.93 -0.47
N ARG A 29 -14.14 -4.80 0.21
CA ARG A 29 -12.91 -4.57 1.00
C ARG A 29 -12.78 -5.58 2.14
N LEU A 30 -13.85 -5.83 2.90
CA LEU A 30 -13.84 -6.80 4.00
C LEU A 30 -13.55 -8.22 3.49
N ARG A 31 -14.16 -8.63 2.39
CA ARG A 31 -13.87 -9.93 1.75
C ARG A 31 -12.42 -10.07 1.31
N ARG A 32 -11.85 -9.02 0.73
CA ARG A 32 -10.44 -8.97 0.31
C ARG A 32 -9.50 -9.03 1.52
N ALA A 33 -9.82 -8.32 2.60
CA ALA A 33 -9.05 -8.36 3.83
C ALA A 33 -9.07 -9.76 4.45
N GLU A 34 -10.23 -10.42 4.47
CA GLU A 34 -10.35 -11.79 4.98
C GLU A 34 -9.57 -12.81 4.13
N PHE A 35 -9.58 -12.64 2.81
CA PHE A 35 -8.74 -13.42 1.91
C PHE A 35 -7.25 -13.28 2.26
N ILE A 36 -6.75 -12.06 2.49
CA ILE A 36 -5.35 -11.82 2.88
C ILE A 36 -5.03 -12.52 4.21
N ARG A 37 -5.89 -12.37 5.22
CA ARG A 37 -5.69 -12.98 6.55
C ARG A 37 -5.61 -14.50 6.50
N ARG A 38 -6.46 -15.14 5.70
CA ARG A 38 -6.54 -16.60 5.58
C ARG A 38 -5.69 -17.18 4.45
N TYR A 39 -4.92 -16.35 3.75
CA TYR A 39 -4.17 -16.80 2.59
C TYR A 39 -3.19 -17.91 2.96
N SER A 40 -3.26 -19.01 2.21
CA SER A 40 -2.35 -20.15 2.33
C SER A 40 -1.19 -19.95 1.38
N TRP A 41 0.02 -19.83 1.92
CA TRP A 41 1.22 -19.61 1.13
C TRP A 41 1.55 -20.79 0.22
N PRO A 42 2.20 -20.55 -0.93
CA PRO A 42 2.79 -21.62 -1.75
C PRO A 42 3.69 -22.54 -0.93
N ARG A 43 3.69 -23.82 -1.28
CA ARG A 43 4.55 -24.82 -0.63
C ARG A 43 6.03 -24.43 -0.83
N GLY A 44 6.82 -24.53 0.24
CA GLY A 44 8.23 -24.18 0.21
C GLY A 44 8.54 -22.70 0.39
N LEU A 45 7.56 -21.78 0.33
CA LEU A 45 7.83 -20.34 0.49
C LEU A 45 8.49 -20.02 1.84
N LEU A 46 7.89 -20.49 2.94
CA LEU A 46 8.43 -20.26 4.28
C LEU A 46 9.71 -21.03 4.54
N ASP A 47 9.89 -22.18 3.87
CA ASP A 47 11.13 -22.94 3.94
C ASP A 47 12.27 -22.13 3.31
N LYS A 48 12.05 -21.48 2.15
CA LYS A 48 13.06 -20.60 1.54
C LYS A 48 13.46 -19.43 2.44
N LEU A 49 12.50 -18.79 3.11
CA LEU A 49 12.80 -17.76 4.10
C LEU A 49 13.72 -18.30 5.22
N ALA A 50 13.43 -19.49 5.76
CA ALA A 50 14.26 -20.11 6.78
C ALA A 50 15.67 -20.46 6.30
N HIS A 51 15.86 -20.74 5.00
CA HIS A 51 17.19 -20.94 4.42
C HIS A 51 17.99 -19.64 4.34
N HIS A 52 17.34 -18.50 4.07
CA HIS A 52 17.98 -17.18 4.01
C HIS A 52 18.28 -16.61 5.41
N HIS A 53 17.53 -17.05 6.43
CA HIS A 53 17.73 -16.66 7.82
C HIS A 53 18.05 -17.89 8.69
N PRO A 54 19.31 -18.39 8.66
CA PRO A 54 19.72 -19.55 9.45
C PRO A 54 19.43 -19.35 10.93
N GLY A 55 18.69 -20.28 11.53
CA GLY A 55 18.28 -20.22 12.94
C GLY A 55 16.81 -19.86 13.13
N PHE A 56 16.10 -19.46 12.08
CA PHE A 56 14.65 -19.26 12.17
C PHE A 56 13.91 -20.56 12.45
N THR A 57 13.16 -20.54 13.53
CA THR A 57 12.19 -21.56 13.90
C THR A 57 10.92 -21.42 13.06
N ARG A 58 10.07 -22.46 13.10
CA ARG A 58 8.72 -22.41 12.52
C ARG A 58 7.86 -21.28 13.11
N LYS A 59 8.10 -20.91 14.37
CA LYS A 59 7.38 -19.80 15.02
C LYS A 59 7.80 -18.45 14.45
N GLU A 60 9.09 -18.26 14.18
CA GLU A 60 9.62 -17.00 13.64
C GLU A 60 9.20 -16.81 12.18
N THR A 61 9.30 -17.85 11.35
CA THR A 61 8.77 -17.80 9.97
C THR A 61 7.26 -17.52 9.93
N ALA A 62 6.48 -18.11 10.84
CA ALA A 62 5.06 -17.79 10.97
C ALA A 62 4.82 -16.33 11.41
N LEU A 63 5.68 -15.78 12.26
CA LEU A 63 5.60 -14.38 12.70
C LEU A 63 5.92 -13.40 11.57
N VAL A 64 6.94 -13.68 10.76
CA VAL A 64 7.28 -12.89 9.55
C VAL A 64 6.13 -12.95 8.55
N SER A 65 5.57 -14.14 8.34
CA SER A 65 4.36 -14.31 7.53
C SER A 65 3.21 -13.43 8.00
N GLU A 66 3.04 -13.23 9.30
CA GLU A 66 1.97 -12.38 9.82
C GLU A 66 2.25 -10.90 9.57
N GLY A 67 3.50 -10.45 9.74
CA GLY A 67 3.89 -9.09 9.35
C GLY A 67 3.66 -8.83 7.86
N LEU A 68 4.00 -9.78 6.99
CA LEU A 68 3.72 -9.64 5.55
C LEU A 68 2.22 -9.51 5.25
N ARG A 69 1.35 -10.24 5.98
CA ARG A 69 -0.10 -10.05 5.88
C ARG A 69 -0.52 -8.65 6.31
N GLN A 70 0.04 -8.13 7.40
CA GLN A 70 -0.23 -6.75 7.84
C GLN A 70 0.16 -5.72 6.79
N PHE A 71 1.29 -5.91 6.11
CA PHE A 71 1.69 -5.05 5.00
C PHE A 71 0.65 -5.04 3.87
N PHE A 72 0.19 -6.22 3.45
CA PHE A 72 -0.84 -6.35 2.41
C PHE A 72 -2.19 -5.78 2.83
N LEU A 73 -2.57 -5.95 4.11
CA LEU A 73 -3.75 -5.32 4.67
C LEU A 73 -3.62 -3.80 4.70
N ALA A 74 -2.46 -3.27 5.06
CA ALA A 74 -2.18 -1.84 5.05
C ALA A 74 -2.31 -1.25 3.64
N TYR A 75 -1.75 -1.92 2.62
CA TYR A 75 -1.92 -1.52 1.22
C TYR A 75 -3.40 -1.51 0.80
N LEU A 76 -4.14 -2.60 1.07
CA LEU A 76 -5.58 -2.69 0.76
C LEU A 76 -6.39 -1.58 1.45
N ASN A 77 -6.13 -1.39 2.74
CA ASN A 77 -6.88 -0.48 3.60
C ASN A 77 -6.57 0.99 3.34
N SER A 78 -5.44 1.25 2.69
CA SER A 78 -4.97 2.55 2.17
C SER A 78 -5.62 2.95 0.84
N GLY A 79 -6.65 2.23 0.38
CA GLY A 79 -7.22 2.44 -0.95
C GLY A 79 -6.30 1.99 -2.07
N ARG A 80 -5.31 1.11 -1.79
CA ARG A 80 -4.29 0.63 -2.73
C ARG A 80 -3.35 1.73 -3.22
N ARG A 81 -3.16 2.78 -2.40
CA ARG A 81 -2.09 3.77 -2.57
C ARG A 81 -0.76 3.23 -2.07
N GLU A 82 0.32 3.86 -2.52
CA GLU A 82 1.67 3.50 -2.13
C GLU A 82 1.86 3.50 -0.60
N VAL A 83 2.51 2.44 -0.14
CA VAL A 83 2.92 2.19 1.25
C VAL A 83 4.36 1.69 1.25
N ALA A 84 5.16 2.12 2.21
CA ALA A 84 6.53 1.66 2.34
C ALA A 84 6.57 0.35 3.15
N MET A 85 7.52 -0.54 2.87
CA MET A 85 7.78 -1.72 3.70
C MET A 85 8.67 -1.30 4.89
N PRO A 86 8.21 -1.43 6.16
CA PRO A 86 8.98 -0.99 7.33
C PRO A 86 9.72 -2.15 8.01
N SER A 87 9.89 -3.30 7.35
CA SER A 87 10.61 -4.45 7.89
C SER A 87 11.38 -5.15 6.77
N GLN A 88 12.69 -5.30 6.97
CA GLN A 88 13.58 -5.99 6.04
C GLN A 88 13.20 -7.47 5.93
N VAL A 89 12.95 -8.15 7.05
CA VAL A 89 12.62 -9.59 7.01
C VAL A 89 11.25 -9.87 6.38
N ALA A 90 10.30 -8.94 6.51
CA ALA A 90 9.03 -9.02 5.79
C ALA A 90 9.22 -8.75 4.29
N ASP A 91 10.14 -7.85 3.92
CA ASP A 91 10.51 -7.61 2.52
C ASP A 91 11.17 -8.85 1.90
N ASP A 92 12.07 -9.52 2.61
CA ASP A 92 12.72 -10.76 2.15
C ASP A 92 11.68 -11.85 1.82
N LEU A 93 10.67 -12.03 2.69
CA LEU A 93 9.58 -12.96 2.42
C LEU A 93 8.74 -12.52 1.21
N TRP A 94 8.53 -11.22 1.04
CA TRP A 94 7.80 -10.70 -0.11
C TRP A 94 8.58 -10.91 -1.41
N HIS A 95 9.90 -10.68 -1.42
CA HIS A 95 10.78 -11.00 -2.56
C HIS A 95 10.68 -12.46 -2.95
N GLU A 96 10.77 -13.38 -1.98
CA GLU A 96 10.60 -14.80 -2.23
C GLU A 96 9.21 -15.11 -2.80
N PHE A 97 8.15 -14.45 -2.33
CA PHE A 97 6.79 -14.68 -2.81
C PHE A 97 6.60 -14.24 -4.27
N ILE A 98 7.23 -13.14 -4.69
CA ILE A 98 7.13 -12.64 -6.08
C ILE A 98 7.67 -13.67 -7.10
N LEU A 99 8.65 -14.49 -6.69
CA LEU A 99 9.20 -15.55 -7.54
C LEU A 99 8.20 -16.67 -7.82
N TYR A 100 7.16 -16.84 -6.99
CA TYR A 100 6.02 -17.72 -7.27
C TYR A 100 5.02 -17.01 -8.19
N THR A 101 5.48 -16.59 -9.37
CA THR A 101 4.81 -15.62 -10.25
C THR A 101 3.32 -15.91 -10.51
N ARG A 102 2.95 -17.18 -10.71
CA ARG A 102 1.55 -17.62 -10.91
C ARG A 102 0.71 -17.45 -9.65
N ASP A 103 1.24 -17.82 -8.49
CA ASP A 103 0.54 -17.70 -7.21
C ASP A 103 0.48 -16.24 -6.76
N TYR A 104 1.56 -15.49 -6.95
CA TYR A 104 1.62 -14.06 -6.66
C TYR A 104 0.62 -13.27 -7.50
N GLY A 105 0.58 -13.50 -8.82
CA GLY A 105 -0.42 -12.84 -9.68
C GLY A 105 -1.85 -13.17 -9.28
N ARG A 106 -2.14 -14.43 -8.94
CA ARG A 106 -3.46 -14.86 -8.44
C ARG A 106 -3.80 -14.19 -7.10
N PHE A 107 -2.84 -14.15 -6.18
CA PHE A 107 -2.98 -13.48 -4.90
C PHE A 107 -3.30 -12.00 -5.09
N CYS A 108 -2.53 -11.26 -5.89
CA CYS A 108 -2.76 -9.84 -6.12
C CYS A 108 -4.15 -9.57 -6.73
N ASN A 109 -4.60 -10.38 -7.68
CA ASN A 109 -5.94 -10.23 -8.26
C ASN A 109 -7.05 -10.43 -7.21
N GLN A 110 -6.93 -11.48 -6.38
CA GLN A 110 -7.91 -11.76 -5.34
C GLN A 110 -7.83 -10.77 -4.16
N ALA A 111 -6.64 -10.36 -3.75
CA ALA A 111 -6.41 -9.43 -2.65
C ALA A 111 -6.74 -7.98 -3.03
N PHE A 112 -6.27 -7.51 -4.19
CA PHE A 112 -6.30 -6.08 -4.54
C PHE A 112 -7.09 -5.76 -5.81
N GLY A 113 -7.34 -6.76 -6.66
CA GLY A 113 -8.02 -6.58 -7.95
C GLY A 113 -7.10 -5.99 -9.02
N ARG A 114 -5.81 -5.93 -8.74
CA ARG A 114 -4.73 -5.46 -9.62
C ARG A 114 -3.41 -6.06 -9.14
N PHE A 115 -2.41 -6.08 -10.01
CA PHE A 115 -1.06 -6.46 -9.62
C PHE A 115 -0.47 -5.39 -8.68
N LEU A 116 0.19 -5.83 -7.62
CA LEU A 116 0.98 -4.98 -6.74
C LEU A 116 2.44 -5.14 -7.18
N HIS A 117 3.03 -4.08 -7.72
CA HIS A 117 4.44 -4.10 -8.10
C HIS A 117 5.29 -3.87 -6.85
N HIS A 118 6.39 -4.61 -6.76
CA HIS A 118 7.43 -4.35 -5.77
C HIS A 118 8.39 -3.31 -6.33
N THR A 119 8.62 -2.24 -5.58
CA THR A 119 9.60 -1.20 -5.89
C THR A 119 10.63 -1.17 -4.77
N PRO A 120 11.90 -1.55 -5.02
CA PRO A 120 12.92 -1.56 -3.99
C PRO A 120 13.14 -0.19 -3.36
N ALA A 121 13.35 -0.15 -2.04
CA ALA A 121 13.53 1.09 -1.28
C ALA A 121 14.74 1.93 -1.74
N ILE A 122 15.75 1.31 -2.38
CA ILE A 122 16.94 1.99 -2.91
C ILE A 122 16.57 2.96 -4.04
N VAL A 123 15.64 2.57 -4.93
CA VAL A 123 15.18 3.42 -6.04
C VAL A 123 14.44 4.67 -5.53
N LEU A 124 13.82 4.58 -4.36
CA LEU A 124 13.12 5.70 -3.71
C LEU A 124 14.09 6.70 -3.07
N ARG A 125 15.34 6.32 -2.74
CA ARG A 125 16.32 7.19 -2.06
C ARG A 125 17.03 8.19 -2.98
N GLU A 126 17.13 7.90 -4.28
CA GLU A 126 17.94 8.70 -5.21
C GLU A 126 17.19 9.87 -5.87
N GLY A 127 15.85 9.92 -5.77
CA GLY A 127 15.04 10.96 -6.45
C GLY A 127 13.92 11.59 -5.64
N ALA A 128 13.50 11.02 -4.51
CA ALA A 128 12.38 11.55 -3.75
C ALA A 128 12.86 12.55 -2.68
N ARG A 129 12.29 13.76 -2.69
CA ARG A 129 12.21 14.58 -1.47
C ARG A 129 11.72 13.68 -0.31
N ARG A 130 12.15 13.98 0.92
CA ARG A 130 11.84 13.29 2.20
C ARG A 130 10.33 13.18 2.49
N ASP A 131 9.55 12.61 1.59
CA ASP A 131 8.13 12.36 1.79
C ASP A 131 7.96 11.01 2.48
N ASN A 132 7.68 11.08 3.78
CA ASN A 132 7.40 9.90 4.58
C ASN A 132 5.94 9.43 4.40
N SER A 133 5.14 9.98 3.48
CA SER A 133 3.71 9.67 3.32
C SER A 133 3.43 8.16 3.21
N ALA A 134 4.21 7.41 2.44
CA ALA A 134 4.08 5.97 2.29
C ALA A 134 4.34 5.21 3.60
N LEU A 135 5.37 5.60 4.36
CA LEU A 135 5.71 5.02 5.65
C LEU A 135 4.68 5.39 6.74
N ARG A 136 4.19 6.63 6.71
CA ARG A 136 3.12 7.12 7.59
C ARG A 136 1.81 6.41 7.36
N ARG A 137 1.51 6.07 6.10
CA ARG A 137 0.31 5.35 5.71
C ARG A 137 0.32 3.91 6.23
N VAL A 138 1.42 3.19 6.06
CA VAL A 138 1.56 1.84 6.62
C VAL A 138 1.52 1.88 8.15
N TRP A 139 2.19 2.85 8.79
CA TRP A 139 2.13 3.04 10.24
C TRP A 139 0.69 3.16 10.73
N TRP A 140 -0.08 4.08 10.15
CA TRP A 140 -1.46 4.32 10.55
C TRP A 140 -2.33 3.06 10.41
N GLN A 141 -2.21 2.35 9.30
CA GLN A 141 -3.01 1.14 9.06
C GLN A 141 -2.61 -0.01 9.97
N CYS A 142 -1.32 -0.22 10.22
CA CYS A 142 -0.83 -1.25 11.13
C CYS A 142 -1.26 -0.96 12.57
N CYS A 143 -1.14 0.29 13.03
CA CYS A 143 -1.64 0.69 14.35
C CYS A 143 -3.14 0.42 14.49
N ARG A 144 -3.94 0.79 13.49
CA ARG A 144 -5.39 0.54 13.51
C ARG A 144 -5.75 -0.94 13.50
N ASP A 145 -5.05 -1.76 12.70
CA ASP A 145 -5.28 -3.21 12.64
C ASP A 145 -5.00 -3.89 14.00
N GLU A 146 -4.06 -3.36 14.77
CA GLU A 146 -3.70 -3.85 16.10
C GLU A 146 -4.35 -3.09 17.28
N ASN A 147 -5.30 -2.18 16.99
CA ASN A 147 -5.97 -1.37 18.00
C ASN A 147 -5.00 -0.54 18.87
N ILE A 148 -3.96 0.00 18.24
CA ILE A 148 -2.98 0.94 18.81
C ILE A 148 -3.36 2.35 18.36
N ASP A 149 -3.31 3.33 19.27
CA ASP A 149 -3.43 4.75 18.90
C ASP A 149 -2.20 5.17 18.08
N PRO A 150 -2.34 5.49 16.79
CA PRO A 150 -1.22 5.87 15.93
C PRO A 150 -0.59 7.22 16.32
N ALA A 151 -1.29 8.10 17.05
CA ALA A 151 -0.77 9.38 17.53
C ALA A 151 -0.04 9.27 18.86
N ARG A 152 -0.44 8.29 19.69
CA ARG A 152 0.17 8.02 20.99
C ARG A 152 0.38 6.51 21.17
N PRO A 153 1.28 5.91 20.39
CA PRO A 153 1.48 4.46 20.42
C PRO A 153 2.04 4.02 21.78
N THR A 154 1.36 3.08 22.44
CA THR A 154 1.88 2.44 23.66
C THR A 154 2.89 1.34 23.36
N ARG A 155 2.88 0.81 22.13
CA ARG A 155 3.79 -0.20 21.60
C ARG A 155 3.90 -0.05 20.09
N LEU A 156 4.90 -0.71 19.50
CA LEU A 156 5.01 -0.83 18.05
C LEU A 156 4.02 -1.89 17.51
N PRO A 157 3.38 -1.67 16.35
CA PRO A 157 2.74 -2.75 15.63
C PRO A 157 3.77 -3.81 15.20
N LEU A 158 3.33 -5.07 15.08
CA LEU A 158 4.15 -6.24 14.77
C LEU A 158 5.06 -5.99 13.58
N LEU A 159 4.52 -5.53 12.45
CA LEU A 159 5.31 -5.29 11.25
C LEU A 159 6.49 -4.32 11.50
N PHE A 160 6.32 -3.28 12.33
CA PHE A 160 7.40 -2.36 12.70
C PHE A 160 8.34 -2.92 13.77
N ALA A 161 7.88 -3.89 14.56
CA ALA A 161 8.67 -4.50 15.62
C ALA A 161 9.49 -5.71 15.16
N LEU A 162 9.19 -6.26 13.97
CA LEU A 162 9.71 -7.54 13.49
C LEU A 162 11.24 -7.59 13.48
N ASP A 163 11.87 -6.59 12.86
CA ASP A 163 13.31 -6.58 12.63
C ASP A 163 14.09 -6.55 13.95
N THR A 164 13.72 -5.66 14.87
CA THR A 164 14.29 -5.59 16.22
C THR A 164 14.04 -6.89 17.00
N LYS A 165 12.84 -7.47 16.88
CA LYS A 165 12.46 -8.68 17.63
C LYS A 165 13.24 -9.91 17.17
N LEU A 166 13.53 -10.00 15.87
CA LEU A 166 14.27 -11.12 15.26
C LEU A 166 15.76 -10.85 15.10
N LYS A 167 16.24 -9.67 15.55
CA LYS A 167 17.66 -9.26 15.50
C LYS A 167 18.24 -9.31 14.08
N ILE A 168 17.51 -8.74 13.13
CA ILE A 168 17.93 -8.66 11.72
C ILE A 168 19.09 -7.66 11.61
N ALA A 169 20.21 -8.07 11.02
CA ALA A 169 21.46 -7.29 10.99
C ALA A 169 21.30 -5.91 10.31
N ASP A 170 20.63 -5.88 9.15
CA ASP A 170 20.31 -4.66 8.39
C ASP A 170 18.85 -4.23 8.55
N GLY A 171 18.24 -4.61 9.69
CA GLY A 171 16.84 -4.35 9.97
C GLY A 171 16.55 -2.89 10.38
N PHE A 172 15.29 -2.49 10.23
CA PHE A 172 14.82 -1.20 10.69
C PHE A 172 14.56 -1.20 12.20
N VAL A 173 14.97 -0.13 12.87
CA VAL A 173 14.74 0.07 14.31
C VAL A 173 13.81 1.25 14.52
N TYR A 174 12.69 1.00 15.22
CA TYR A 174 11.69 2.00 15.56
C TYR A 174 11.49 2.08 17.08
N THR A 175 10.91 3.19 17.52
CA THR A 175 10.47 3.41 18.90
C THR A 175 9.00 3.88 18.93
N PRO A 176 8.23 3.54 19.96
CA PRO A 176 6.94 4.18 20.21
C PRO A 176 7.09 5.58 20.83
N ASP A 177 8.14 5.83 21.64
CA ASP A 177 8.35 7.10 22.36
C ASP A 177 9.43 7.97 21.67
N CYS A 178 8.98 9.05 21.01
CA CYS A 178 9.86 10.02 20.35
C CYS A 178 10.51 11.01 21.31
N GLU A 179 9.87 11.29 22.45
CA GLU A 179 10.34 12.29 23.40
C GLU A 179 11.58 11.77 24.14
N ALA A 180 11.57 10.50 24.53
CA ALA A 180 12.74 9.84 25.10
C ALA A 180 13.93 9.76 24.13
N LEU A 181 13.67 9.61 22.83
CA LEU A 181 14.71 9.50 21.81
C LEU A 181 15.32 10.85 21.43
N ARG A 182 14.48 11.89 21.28
CA ARG A 182 14.95 13.27 21.06
C ARG A 182 15.80 13.78 22.23
N ARG A 183 15.47 13.41 23.48
CA ARG A 183 16.29 13.72 24.66
C ARG A 183 17.66 13.03 24.65
N LYS A 184 17.80 11.89 23.97
CA LYS A 184 19.06 11.11 23.91
C LYS A 184 19.95 11.48 22.72
N GLY A 185 19.52 12.41 21.85
CA GLY A 185 20.33 12.93 20.75
C GLY A 185 20.56 11.95 19.59
N ASP A 186 19.84 10.83 19.54
CA ASP A 186 19.96 9.85 18.47
C ASP A 186 19.20 10.34 17.22
N ARG A 187 19.93 10.40 16.09
CA ARG A 187 19.43 10.86 14.79
C ARG A 187 19.22 9.71 13.80
N GLY A 188 19.57 8.47 14.17
CA GLY A 188 19.48 7.29 13.31
C GLY A 188 18.16 6.53 13.44
N THR A 189 17.50 6.61 14.59
CA THR A 189 16.26 5.86 14.88
C THR A 189 15.03 6.64 14.40
N GLN A 190 14.22 6.04 13.52
CA GLN A 190 12.96 6.64 13.05
C GLN A 190 11.85 6.43 14.08
N CYS A 191 11.11 7.48 14.44
CA CYS A 191 10.10 7.39 15.50
C CYS A 191 8.66 7.22 15.00
N GLY A 192 7.89 6.33 15.64
CA GLY A 192 6.47 6.11 15.36
C GLY A 192 5.59 7.37 15.46
N GLY A 193 5.82 8.20 16.48
CA GLY A 193 5.08 9.46 16.67
C GLY A 193 5.47 10.59 15.71
N ASP A 194 6.58 10.47 14.97
CA ASP A 194 6.89 11.40 13.87
C ASP A 194 5.98 11.17 12.66
N PHE A 195 5.31 10.02 12.63
CA PHE A 195 4.36 9.66 11.57
C PHE A 195 2.94 10.21 11.81
N SER A 196 2.67 10.80 12.97
CA SER A 196 1.33 11.14 13.43
C SER A 196 1.03 12.64 13.48
N SER A 197 1.39 13.41 12.44
CA SER A 197 0.77 14.75 12.31
C SER A 197 -0.75 14.58 12.24
N SER A 198 -1.47 15.31 13.10
CA SER A 198 -2.93 15.28 13.28
C SER A 198 -3.73 15.62 12.01
N SER A 199 -3.06 16.05 10.95
CA SER A 199 -3.60 16.32 9.62
C SER A 199 -3.86 15.07 8.77
N VAL A 200 -3.57 13.88 9.28
CA VAL A 200 -3.57 12.63 8.51
C VAL A 200 -4.44 11.58 9.19
N ASP A 201 -5.61 11.31 8.62
CA ASP A 201 -6.63 10.39 9.15
C ASP A 201 -6.50 8.95 8.60
N GLY A 202 -5.48 8.68 7.79
CA GLY A 202 -5.33 7.38 7.14
C GLY A 202 -6.14 7.23 5.85
N SER A 203 -7.03 8.18 5.54
CA SER A 203 -7.85 8.20 4.33
C SER A 203 -7.00 8.60 3.12
N THR A 204 -7.50 8.37 1.92
CA THR A 204 -6.94 8.97 0.71
C THR A 204 -6.85 10.51 0.81
N ASP A 205 -7.75 11.12 1.57
CA ASP A 205 -7.92 12.58 1.55
C ASP A 205 -6.91 13.29 2.49
N GLY A 206 -6.47 12.62 3.56
CA GLY A 206 -5.45 13.12 4.49
C GLY A 206 -4.00 13.05 4.00
N PHE A 207 -3.73 12.45 2.82
CA PHE A 207 -2.38 12.36 2.25
C PHE A 207 -2.32 12.97 0.85
N GLY A 208 -2.83 14.20 0.69
CA GLY A 208 -2.95 14.94 -0.57
C GLY A 208 -1.85 14.59 -1.58
N GLY A 209 -2.21 13.73 -2.53
CA GLY A 209 -1.47 13.55 -3.77
C GLY A 209 -1.93 14.67 -4.68
N ASN A 210 -1.00 15.55 -5.05
CA ASN A 210 -1.17 16.48 -6.14
C ASN A 210 -0.73 15.80 -7.44
N ASP A 211 -1.40 14.71 -7.80
CA ASP A 211 -1.47 14.26 -9.18
C ASP A 211 -2.53 15.11 -9.91
N SER A 212 -2.12 16.32 -10.26
CA SER A 212 -2.76 17.11 -11.32
C SER A 212 -2.65 16.34 -12.64
N SER A 213 -3.60 15.45 -12.89
CA SER A 213 -3.99 15.04 -14.24
C SER A 213 -5.38 15.61 -14.47
N SER A 214 -5.41 16.85 -14.95
CA SER A 214 -6.62 17.53 -15.38
C SER A 214 -7.27 16.78 -16.55
N GLY A 215 -8.60 16.68 -16.51
CA GLY A 215 -9.46 16.54 -17.69
C GLY A 215 -9.54 15.12 -18.28
N ASP A 216 -10.67 14.59 -18.74
CA ASP A 216 -11.84 15.28 -19.27
C ASP A 216 -13.12 14.46 -19.09
N SER A 217 -14.20 15.20 -18.91
CA SER A 217 -15.59 14.77 -18.98
C SER A 217 -16.04 14.47 -20.43
N SER A 218 -16.89 13.46 -20.54
CA SER A 218 -17.65 12.99 -21.71
C SER A 218 -18.36 14.05 -22.57
N SER A 219 -18.37 13.89 -23.90
CA SER A 219 -19.59 13.58 -24.72
C SER A 219 -19.34 13.64 -26.24
N ASP A 220 -20.29 13.08 -26.98
CA ASP A 220 -20.22 12.52 -28.34
C ASP A 220 -20.30 13.51 -29.53
N SER A 221 -20.00 12.94 -30.72
CA SER A 221 -20.61 13.18 -32.04
C SER A 221 -20.04 14.26 -32.98
N GLY A 222 -19.67 13.83 -34.20
CA GLY A 222 -19.95 14.59 -35.42
C GLY A 222 -18.79 14.80 -36.41
N GLY A 223 -18.70 13.93 -37.43
CA GLY A 223 -18.60 14.25 -38.86
C GLY A 223 -17.43 15.05 -39.45
N GLY A 224 -16.83 14.50 -40.52
CA GLY A 224 -16.55 15.24 -41.76
C GLY A 224 -15.09 15.55 -42.13
N ASP A 225 -14.57 14.74 -43.04
CA ASP A 225 -13.88 15.12 -44.29
C ASP A 225 -12.51 15.84 -44.34
N SER A 226 -11.58 15.13 -45.00
CA SER A 226 -10.78 15.55 -46.17
C SER A 226 -9.46 16.35 -46.02
N GLY A 227 -8.43 15.80 -46.69
CA GLY A 227 -7.23 16.48 -47.21
C GLY A 227 -5.99 16.30 -46.32
N GLY A 228 -4.81 15.88 -46.78
CA GLY A 228 -4.26 15.72 -48.12
C GLY A 228 -2.76 16.06 -48.06
N GLY A 229 -1.90 15.11 -48.45
CA GLY A 229 -0.47 15.26 -48.81
C GLY A 229 0.51 15.59 -47.67
N ASP A 230 1.82 15.44 -47.81
CA ASP A 230 2.70 14.71 -48.72
C ASP A 230 4.14 14.87 -48.15
N GLY A 231 5.04 13.92 -48.45
CA GLY A 231 6.51 14.07 -48.33
C GLY A 231 7.09 13.69 -46.96
N GLY A 232 7.93 12.67 -46.81
CA GLY A 232 9.20 12.38 -47.51
C GLY A 232 10.32 12.59 -46.47
N GLY A 233 11.38 11.81 -46.30
CA GLY A 233 11.92 10.59 -46.89
C GLY A 233 13.23 10.26 -46.14
N CYS A 234 13.79 9.05 -46.38
CA CYS A 234 15.22 8.67 -46.39
C CYS A 234 16.11 8.99 -45.16
N GLY A 235 16.94 8.12 -44.57
CA GLY A 235 17.52 6.83 -44.95
C GLY A 235 18.90 6.64 -44.27
N GLY A 236 19.45 5.41 -44.35
CA GLY A 236 20.84 5.01 -43.99
C GLY A 236 21.03 4.64 -42.52
N GLY A 237 21.44 3.42 -42.12
CA GLY A 237 22.55 2.56 -42.58
C GLY A 237 23.55 2.52 -41.40
N GLY A 238 23.84 1.42 -40.71
CA GLY A 238 24.47 0.19 -41.22
C GLY A 238 25.98 0.30 -41.02
N GLY A 239 26.58 -0.54 -40.17
CA GLY A 239 28.03 -0.70 -40.10
C GLY A 239 28.57 -1.15 -38.74
N ASP A 240 28.97 -2.43 -38.72
CA ASP A 240 30.02 -3.11 -37.94
C ASP A 240 29.92 -3.20 -36.41
#